data_AF-A0A1I2LK61-F1
#
_entry.id   AF-A0A1I2LK61-F1
#
_cell.length_a   1.000
_cell.length_b   1.000
_cell.length_c   1.000
_cell.angle_alpha   90.00
_cell.angle_beta   90.00
_cell.angle_gamma   90.00
#
_symmetry.space_group_name_H-M   'P 1'
#
loop_
_entity.id
_entity.type
_entity.pdbx_description
1 polymer ?
#
loop_
_entity_poly.entity_id
_entity_poly.type
_entity_poly.pdbx_seq_one_letter_code
_entity_poly.pdbx_strand_id
1 'polypeptide(L)'
;MKNLAHIFTIIACLFSPALFAENTNNDGLDNAYIAGFLAGAQLTDNVIVKQFDSYTDNEEPSDFFKRAFKTRVGKRQPSVPATYYAGFCLPQNTSEEVIIDAILTEVENASSSQDLEKASAVYLALRNLYPCQ
;
A
#
# COMPACT_ATOMS: atom_id res chain seq x y z
N MET A 1 -65.83 10.48 -6.17
CA MET A 1 -64.59 10.59 -6.96
C MET A 1 -63.46 10.94 -6.00
N LYS A 2 -62.40 10.11 -5.99
CA LYS A 2 -60.99 10.36 -5.61
C LYS A 2 -60.68 11.07 -4.28
N ASN A 3 -59.72 10.66 -3.47
CA ASN A 3 -58.86 9.48 -3.40
C ASN A 3 -58.17 9.55 -2.04
N LEU A 4 -58.02 8.40 -1.41
CA LEU A 4 -57.25 8.16 -0.21
C LEU A 4 -55.79 8.59 -0.44
N ALA A 5 -55.30 9.59 0.28
CA ALA A 5 -53.89 9.93 0.30
C ALA A 5 -53.18 9.02 1.33
N HIS A 6 -52.78 7.83 0.88
CA HIS A 6 -51.87 6.97 1.62
C HIS A 6 -50.49 7.63 1.67
N ILE A 7 -50.06 8.02 2.87
CA ILE A 7 -48.69 8.41 3.17
C ILE A 7 -47.84 7.13 3.12
N PHE A 8 -47.15 6.90 2.00
CA PHE A 8 -46.09 5.90 1.93
C PHE A 8 -44.80 6.53 2.44
N THR A 9 -44.51 6.32 3.72
CA THR A 9 -43.19 6.60 4.29
C THR A 9 -42.24 5.50 3.81
N ILE A 10 -41.40 5.82 2.83
CA ILE A 10 -40.34 4.92 2.35
C ILE A 10 -39.24 4.89 3.42
N ILE A 11 -39.23 3.84 4.25
CA ILE A 11 -38.08 3.47 5.08
C ILE A 11 -37.07 2.78 4.15
N ALA A 12 -36.18 3.58 3.57
CA ALA A 12 -34.89 3.16 3.03
C ALA A 12 -33.85 3.99 3.82
N CYS A 13 -32.87 3.44 4.52
CA CYS A 13 -32.02 2.31 4.21
C CYS A 13 -31.67 1.55 5.51
N LEU A 14 -32.13 0.31 5.63
CA LEU A 14 -31.54 -0.71 6.52
C LEU A 14 -30.70 -1.66 5.67
N PHE A 15 -29.64 -1.15 5.05
CA PHE A 15 -28.58 -1.99 4.49
C PHE A 15 -27.28 -1.20 4.61
N SER A 16 -26.74 -1.11 5.84
CA SER A 16 -25.29 -1.08 5.96
C SER A 16 -24.82 -2.42 5.39
N PRO A 17 -24.01 -2.46 4.31
CA PRO A 17 -23.28 -3.67 4.01
C PRO A 17 -22.25 -3.84 5.12
N ALA A 18 -22.65 -4.39 6.26
CA ALA A 18 -21.76 -5.14 7.12
C ALA A 18 -21.47 -6.47 6.39
N LEU A 19 -20.89 -6.38 5.20
CA LEU A 19 -20.53 -7.53 4.38
C LEU A 19 -19.08 -7.85 4.66
N PHE A 20 -18.92 -8.91 5.44
CA PHE A 20 -17.74 -9.76 5.54
C PHE A 20 -16.45 -9.10 6.06
N ALA A 21 -16.42 -8.76 7.35
CA ALA A 21 -15.24 -9.12 8.12
C ALA A 21 -15.37 -10.63 8.43
N GLU A 22 -14.99 -11.48 7.47
CA GLU A 22 -14.83 -12.89 7.73
C GLU A 22 -13.70 -13.03 8.75
N ASN A 23 -14.07 -13.38 9.99
CA ASN A 23 -13.13 -13.71 11.05
C ASN A 23 -12.55 -15.09 10.76
N THR A 24 -11.73 -15.19 9.72
CA THR A 24 -10.76 -16.28 9.66
C THR A 24 -9.76 -15.99 10.76
N ASN A 25 -9.69 -16.85 11.77
CA ASN A 25 -8.55 -16.94 12.69
C ASN A 25 -7.27 -17.37 11.93
N ASN A 26 -7.04 -16.81 10.74
CA ASN A 26 -5.83 -16.95 9.97
C ASN A 26 -4.86 -15.91 10.53
N ASP A 27 -4.33 -16.21 11.72
CA ASP A 27 -3.25 -15.42 12.31
C ASP A 27 -1.93 -15.61 11.53
N GLY A 28 -1.95 -16.37 10.43
CA GLY A 28 -0.86 -16.51 9.47
C GLY A 28 -0.72 -15.28 8.56
N LEU A 29 0.49 -15.12 8.02
CA LEU A 29 0.77 -14.25 6.90
C LEU A 29 0.29 -14.95 5.61
N ASP A 30 -0.47 -14.26 4.76
CA ASP A 30 -0.98 -14.82 3.49
C ASP A 30 -0.72 -13.92 2.28
N ASN A 31 -0.99 -14.45 1.08
CA ASN A 31 -0.81 -13.75 -0.19
C ASN A 31 -1.57 -12.42 -0.25
N ALA A 32 -2.80 -12.38 0.28
CA ALA A 32 -3.66 -11.21 0.22
C ALA A 32 -3.11 -10.08 1.11
N TYR A 33 -2.60 -10.43 2.30
CA TYR A 33 -1.93 -9.48 3.18
C TYR A 33 -0.70 -8.87 2.52
N ILE A 34 0.17 -9.69 1.92
CA ILE A 34 1.38 -9.20 1.25
C ILE A 34 1.00 -8.33 0.04
N ALA A 35 0.07 -8.77 -0.80
CA ALA A 35 -0.43 -7.97 -1.93
C ALA A 35 -0.93 -6.60 -1.47
N GLY A 36 -1.74 -6.56 -0.40
CA GLY A 36 -2.21 -5.31 0.20
C GLY A 36 -1.08 -4.42 0.72
N PHE A 37 -0.07 -5.01 1.36
CA PHE A 37 1.12 -4.31 1.82
C PHE A 37 1.89 -3.67 0.66
N LEU A 38 2.15 -4.43 -0.40
CA LEU A 38 2.85 -3.97 -1.62
C LEU A 38 2.08 -2.86 -2.32
N ALA A 39 0.77 -3.05 -2.51
CA ALA A 39 -0.10 -2.05 -3.13
C ALA A 39 -0.09 -0.73 -2.34
N GLY A 40 -0.13 -0.80 -1.00
CA GLY A 40 -0.03 0.38 -0.14
C GLY A 40 1.25 1.16 -0.38
N ALA A 41 2.40 0.48 -0.34
CA ALA A 41 3.71 1.10 -0.57
C ALA A 41 3.83 1.69 -1.99
N GLN A 42 3.41 0.94 -3.00
CA GLN A 42 3.45 1.39 -4.40
C GLN A 42 2.56 2.62 -4.64
N LEU A 43 1.35 2.65 -4.08
CA LEU A 43 0.43 3.77 -4.24
C LEU A 43 0.98 5.05 -3.62
N THR A 44 1.54 4.97 -2.41
CA THR A 44 2.10 6.16 -1.74
C THR A 44 3.32 6.70 -2.45
N ASP A 45 4.25 5.82 -2.83
CA ASP A 45 5.51 6.22 -3.47
C ASP A 45 5.29 6.72 -4.89
N ASN A 46 4.39 6.10 -5.66
CA ASN A 46 4.03 6.60 -6.99
C ASN A 46 3.46 8.02 -6.93
N VAL A 47 2.67 8.36 -5.91
CA VAL A 47 2.17 9.73 -5.74
C VAL A 47 3.32 10.70 -5.45
N ILE A 48 4.27 10.29 -4.61
CA ILE A 48 5.47 11.10 -4.32
C ILE A 48 6.28 11.32 -5.61
N VAL A 49 6.61 10.26 -6.34
CA VAL A 49 7.37 10.30 -7.59
C VAL A 49 6.64 11.08 -8.67
N LYS A 50 5.34 10.85 -8.88
CA LYS A 50 4.54 11.59 -9.86
C LYS A 50 4.49 13.07 -9.54
N GLN A 51 4.29 13.44 -8.27
CA GLN A 51 4.35 14.83 -7.88
C GLN A 51 5.72 15.41 -8.27
N PHE A 52 6.81 14.66 -8.07
CA PHE A 52 8.16 15.04 -8.53
C PHE A 52 8.33 15.23 -10.03
N ASP A 53 7.69 14.39 -10.83
CA ASP A 53 7.85 14.39 -12.28
C ASP A 53 6.95 15.42 -12.95
N SER A 54 5.74 15.66 -12.43
CA SER A 54 4.85 16.73 -12.88
C SER A 54 5.46 18.14 -12.77
N TYR A 55 6.54 18.30 -12.00
CA TYR A 55 7.26 19.57 -11.85
C TYR A 55 8.04 20.01 -13.09
N THR A 56 8.21 19.15 -14.09
CA THR A 56 8.79 19.57 -15.39
C THR A 56 7.76 20.24 -16.31
N ASP A 57 6.46 20.10 -16.02
CA ASP A 57 5.36 20.48 -16.93
C ASP A 57 4.62 21.78 -16.54
N ASN A 58 5.33 22.73 -15.91
CA ASN A 58 4.91 24.12 -15.58
C ASN A 58 4.23 24.38 -14.22
N GLU A 59 4.10 23.39 -13.33
CA GLU A 59 3.64 23.63 -11.96
C GLU A 59 4.77 23.41 -10.95
N GLU A 60 5.24 24.48 -10.31
CA GLU A 60 6.22 24.35 -9.24
C GLU A 60 5.58 23.78 -7.96
N PRO A 61 6.28 22.90 -7.21
CA PRO A 61 5.81 22.51 -5.88
C PRO A 61 5.68 23.72 -4.97
N SER A 62 4.70 23.68 -4.08
CA SER A 62 4.61 24.66 -3.00
C SER A 62 5.92 24.71 -2.20
N ASP A 63 6.27 25.88 -1.69
CA ASP A 63 7.44 26.05 -0.82
C ASP A 63 7.36 25.18 0.44
N PHE A 64 6.16 24.82 0.86
CA PHE A 64 5.95 23.83 1.92
C PHE A 64 6.46 22.45 1.50
N PHE A 65 6.05 21.96 0.33
CA PHE A 65 6.47 20.64 -0.15
C PHE A 65 7.98 20.59 -0.38
N LYS A 66 8.56 21.61 -1.03
CA LYS A 66 10.02 21.72 -1.25
C LYS A 66 10.80 21.61 0.06
N ARG A 67 10.39 22.38 1.09
CA ARG A 67 11.04 22.37 2.41
C ARG A 67 10.85 21.05 3.14
N ALA A 68 9.62 20.56 3.22
CA ALA A 68 9.29 19.33 3.93
C ALA A 68 10.06 18.13 3.36
N PHE A 69 10.16 18.06 2.03
CA PHE A 69 10.92 16.99 1.40
C PHE A 69 12.42 17.13 1.64
N LYS A 70 12.99 18.33 1.45
CA LYS A 70 14.41 18.58 1.69
C LYS A 70 14.84 18.19 3.11
N THR A 71 13.98 18.39 4.12
CA THR A 71 14.31 18.08 5.51
C THR A 71 13.99 16.64 5.93
N ARG A 72 12.95 16.02 5.36
CA ARG A 72 12.49 14.67 5.77
C ARG A 72 13.03 13.54 4.90
N VAL A 73 13.20 13.78 3.61
CA VAL A 73 13.61 12.76 2.63
C VAL A 73 15.02 13.02 2.10
N GLY A 74 15.41 14.29 1.97
CA GLY A 74 16.77 14.69 1.62
C GLY A 74 16.95 15.00 0.14
N LYS A 75 18.01 14.46 -0.47
CA LYS A 75 18.35 14.74 -1.87
C LYS A 75 17.48 13.93 -2.83
N ARG A 76 16.94 14.62 -3.84
CA ARG A 76 16.21 14.00 -4.96
C ARG A 76 17.16 13.10 -5.76
N GLN A 77 16.71 11.87 -6.00
CA GLN A 77 17.27 11.02 -7.04
C GLN A 77 16.51 11.26 -8.37
N PRO A 78 17.20 11.25 -9.52
CA PRO A 78 16.61 11.66 -10.80
C PRO A 78 15.53 10.69 -11.32
N SER A 79 15.62 9.41 -10.96
CA SER A 79 14.63 8.37 -11.28
C SER A 79 14.70 7.32 -10.18
N VAL A 80 13.58 7.02 -9.55
CA VAL A 80 13.49 5.98 -8.52
C VAL A 80 12.30 5.07 -8.79
N PRO A 81 12.39 3.77 -8.49
CA PRO A 81 11.25 2.86 -8.63
C PRO A 81 10.14 3.20 -7.64
N ALA A 82 8.94 2.68 -7.93
CA ALA A 82 7.67 2.94 -7.23
C ALA A 82 7.61 2.52 -5.75
N THR A 83 8.71 2.05 -5.14
CA THR A 83 8.77 1.64 -3.73
C THR A 83 10.03 2.17 -3.01
N TYR A 84 10.81 3.02 -3.67
CA TYR A 84 12.10 3.50 -3.18
C TYR A 84 12.01 4.24 -1.84
N TYR A 85 10.99 5.09 -1.65
CA TYR A 85 10.79 5.83 -0.41
C TYR A 85 10.20 4.96 0.71
N ALA A 86 9.54 3.84 0.36
CA ALA A 86 9.22 2.77 1.29
C ALA A 86 10.46 1.96 1.72
N GLY A 87 11.63 2.16 1.09
CA GLY A 87 12.91 1.62 1.53
C GLY A 87 13.29 0.27 0.91
N PHE A 88 12.57 -0.21 -0.10
CA PHE A 88 12.89 -1.43 -0.87
C PHE A 88 12.57 -1.21 -2.36
N CYS A 89 13.19 -1.95 -3.26
CA CYS A 89 13.12 -1.67 -4.70
C CYS A 89 12.67 -2.89 -5.49
N LEU A 90 11.37 -2.97 -5.80
CA LEU A 90 10.81 -4.10 -6.55
C LEU A 90 11.33 -4.16 -8.00
N PRO A 91 11.61 -5.37 -8.52
CA PRO A 91 11.99 -5.56 -9.91
C PRO A 91 10.82 -5.28 -10.87
N GLN A 92 11.07 -4.53 -11.94
CA GLN A 92 10.03 -4.12 -12.90
C GLN A 92 9.51 -5.25 -13.79
N ASN A 93 10.32 -6.31 -14.00
CA ASN A 93 10.03 -7.39 -14.95
C ASN A 93 9.59 -8.69 -14.27
N THR A 94 9.30 -8.66 -12.98
CA THR A 94 8.85 -9.83 -12.21
C THR A 94 7.37 -9.70 -11.90
N SER A 95 6.63 -10.81 -12.03
CA SER A 95 5.21 -10.80 -11.66
C SER A 95 5.03 -10.63 -10.15
N GLU A 96 3.93 -9.97 -9.76
CA GLU A 96 3.59 -9.77 -8.36
C GLU A 96 3.45 -11.09 -7.60
N GLU A 97 2.88 -12.12 -8.22
CA GLU A 97 2.75 -13.46 -7.65
C GLU A 97 4.12 -14.06 -7.26
N VAL A 98 5.12 -13.95 -8.13
CA VAL A 98 6.49 -14.44 -7.85
C VAL A 98 7.15 -13.63 -6.72
N ILE A 99 6.88 -12.32 -6.67
CA ILE A 99 7.37 -11.46 -5.59
C ILE A 99 6.74 -11.87 -4.25
N ILE A 100 5.43 -12.09 -4.22
CA ILE A 100 4.68 -12.51 -3.03
C ILE A 100 5.19 -13.87 -2.51
N ASP A 101 5.35 -14.84 -3.41
CA ASP A 101 5.84 -16.19 -3.06
C ASP A 101 7.26 -16.16 -2.47
N ALA A 102 8.14 -15.32 -3.04
CA ALA A 102 9.47 -15.11 -2.50
C ALA A 102 9.44 -14.48 -1.09
N ILE A 103 8.55 -13.51 -0.85
CA ILE A 103 8.38 -12.86 0.46
C ILE A 103 7.86 -13.87 1.49
N LEU A 104 6.85 -14.67 1.16
CA LEU A 104 6.36 -15.72 2.05
C LEU A 104 7.49 -16.67 2.44
N THR A 105 8.22 -17.17 1.44
CA THR A 105 9.34 -18.09 1.65
C THR A 105 10.41 -17.47 2.57
N GLU A 106 10.78 -16.20 2.36
CA GLU A 106 11.76 -15.50 3.20
C GLU A 106 11.25 -15.33 4.65
N VAL A 107 9.99 -14.95 4.84
CA VAL A 107 9.39 -14.82 6.18
C VAL A 107 9.36 -16.17 6.91
N GLU A 108 8.94 -17.24 6.21
CA GLU A 108 8.92 -18.60 6.77
C GLU A 108 10.32 -19.07 7.18
N ASN A 109 11.35 -18.79 6.38
CA ASN A 109 12.74 -19.13 6.70
C ASN A 109 13.27 -18.33 7.91
N ALA A 110 12.87 -17.06 8.04
CA ALA A 110 13.27 -16.20 9.15
C ALA A 110 12.52 -16.50 10.48
N SER A 111 11.32 -17.08 10.38
CA SER A 111 10.39 -17.33 11.51
C SER A 111 10.90 -18.30 12.58
N SER A 112 12.04 -18.96 12.35
CA SER A 112 12.66 -19.84 13.36
C SER A 112 13.22 -19.11 14.59
N SER A 113 13.17 -17.76 14.67
CA SER A 113 13.85 -17.03 15.75
C SER A 113 13.13 -15.84 16.42
N GLN A 114 12.04 -15.26 15.90
CA GLN A 114 11.40 -14.07 16.52
C GLN A 114 9.88 -13.96 16.29
N ASP A 115 9.12 -13.69 17.35
CA ASP A 115 7.71 -13.23 17.31
C ASP A 115 7.64 -11.79 16.77
N LEU A 116 7.83 -11.62 15.46
CA LEU A 116 7.68 -10.33 14.80
C LEU A 116 6.22 -10.09 14.38
N GLU A 117 5.76 -8.85 14.51
CA GLU A 117 4.48 -8.42 13.93
C GLU A 117 4.49 -8.65 12.40
N LYS A 118 3.36 -9.08 11.82
CA LYS A 118 3.23 -9.41 10.38
C LYS A 118 3.80 -8.34 9.45
N ALA A 119 3.47 -7.08 9.67
CA ALA A 119 3.97 -5.96 8.87
C ALA A 119 5.50 -5.84 8.94
N SER A 120 6.07 -6.03 10.13
CA SER A 120 7.52 -5.98 10.35
C SER A 120 8.23 -7.15 9.67
N ALA A 121 7.66 -8.35 9.74
CA ALA A 121 8.20 -9.53 9.07
C ALA A 121 8.24 -9.34 7.54
N VAL A 122 7.13 -8.88 6.94
CA VAL A 122 7.06 -8.57 5.50
C VAL A 122 8.05 -7.49 5.11
N TYR A 123 8.12 -6.41 5.88
CA TYR A 123 9.05 -5.31 5.60
C TYR A 123 10.51 -5.77 5.64
N LEU A 124 10.91 -6.57 6.62
CA LEU A 124 12.27 -7.09 6.71
C LEU A 124 12.59 -8.05 5.56
N ALA A 125 11.66 -8.95 5.20
CA ALA A 125 11.82 -9.82 4.05
C ALA A 125 12.03 -9.02 2.76
N LEU A 126 11.23 -7.96 2.54
CA LEU A 126 11.39 -7.05 1.40
C LEU A 126 12.76 -6.37 1.37
N ARG A 127 13.24 -5.91 2.54
CA ARG A 127 14.56 -5.27 2.68
C ARG A 127 15.72 -6.22 2.39
N ASN A 128 15.57 -7.50 2.72
CA ASN A 128 16.57 -8.53 2.45
C ASN A 128 16.58 -8.94 0.98
N LEU A 129 15.41 -9.21 0.41
CA LEU A 129 15.26 -9.70 -0.96
C LEU A 129 15.49 -8.61 -2.00
N TYR A 130 15.03 -7.39 -1.73
CA TYR A 130 14.97 -6.30 -2.71
C TYR A 130 15.54 -4.97 -2.16
N PRO A 131 16.82 -4.94 -1.75
CA PRO A 131 17.44 -3.69 -1.32
C PRO A 131 17.55 -2.71 -2.49
N CYS A 132 17.32 -1.42 -2.20
CA CYS A 132 17.62 -0.35 -3.17
C CYS A 132 19.13 -0.14 -3.29
N GLN A 133 19.60 0.12 -4.52
CA GLN A 133 20.99 0.45 -4.84
C GLN A 133 21.22 1.97 -4.89
#